data_AF-G1UC11-F1
#
_entry.id   AF-G1UC11-F1
#
_cell.length_a   1.000
_cell.length_b   1.000
_cell.length_c   1.000
_cell.angle_alpha   90.00
_cell.angle_beta   90.00
_cell.angle_gamma   90.00
#
_symmetry.space_group_name_H-M   'P 1'
#
loop_
_entity.id
_entity.type
_entity.pdbx_description
1 polymer ?
#
loop_
_entity_poly.entity_id
_entity_poly.type
_entity_poly.pdbx_seq_one_letter_code
_entity_poly.pdbx_strand_id
1 'polypeptide(L)'
;IGHSKSPFIHTLFARQTNQSLTYTAECAPVGGFIEAAKAFFADGGKGCNVTLPFKEDAYQFASRLTERAQLAGAVNTLKKLDDGEIIGDNTDGAGLVQDLLQHQVVLEGARILIIGAGGAARGVIKPLLDQKPTSLTITNRTFSKAEELAELFSVYGPVTAKEMNIVAEEFDIIINSTSASLSGELPAISSSVFAANSTSYDMMYGKGDTTFNQWAKQHGAAHAYDGLGMLVGQAAESFMLWRGLRP
;
A
#
# COMPACT_ATOMS: atom_id res chain seq x y z
N ILE A 1 17.69 1.86 1.27
CA ILE A 1 17.06 2.72 2.30
C ILE A 1 17.53 4.17 2.36
N GLY A 2 18.64 4.57 1.70
CA GLY A 2 19.20 5.95 1.82
C GLY A 2 18.29 7.11 1.36
N HIS A 3 17.16 6.82 0.71
CA HIS A 3 16.15 7.80 0.31
C HIS A 3 14.83 7.69 1.10
N SER A 4 14.79 6.88 2.16
CA SER A 4 13.56 6.70 2.94
C SER A 4 13.19 7.99 3.68
N LYS A 5 11.93 8.41 3.54
CA LYS A 5 11.37 9.53 4.30
C LYS A 5 10.85 9.11 5.68
N SER A 6 10.78 7.81 5.98
CA SER A 6 10.20 7.31 7.24
C SER A 6 10.87 7.85 8.51
N PRO A 7 12.21 7.94 8.63
CA PRO A 7 12.83 8.53 9.82
C PRO A 7 12.43 9.99 10.05
N PHE A 8 12.32 10.78 8.98
CA PHE A 8 11.86 12.16 9.05
C PHE A 8 10.39 12.22 9.50
N ILE A 9 9.51 11.42 8.88
CA ILE A 9 8.08 11.35 9.21
C ILE A 9 7.86 10.95 10.68
N HIS A 10 8.46 9.86 11.14
CA HIS A 10 8.30 9.40 12.53
C HIS A 10 8.90 10.36 13.55
N THR A 11 9.97 11.09 13.20
CA THR A 11 10.51 12.15 14.05
C THR A 11 9.50 13.30 14.19
N LEU A 12 8.81 13.69 13.11
CA LEU A 12 7.76 14.70 13.18
C LEU A 12 6.56 14.23 14.01
N PHE A 13 6.08 13.00 13.78
CA PHE A 13 4.98 12.43 14.56
C PHE A 13 5.31 12.36 16.06
N ALA A 14 6.53 11.94 16.41
CA ALA A 14 6.98 11.91 17.79
C ALA A 14 6.97 13.32 18.43
N ARG A 15 7.43 14.34 17.71
CA ARG A 15 7.39 15.74 18.17
C ARG A 15 5.95 16.25 18.33
N GLN A 16 5.09 16.02 17.34
CA GLN A 16 3.69 16.46 17.36
C GLN A 16 2.90 15.84 18.51
N THR A 17 3.19 14.58 18.85
CA THR A 17 2.47 13.82 19.88
C THR A 17 3.21 13.76 21.24
N ASN A 18 4.26 14.57 21.40
CA ASN A 18 5.11 14.63 22.60
C ASN A 18 5.62 13.25 23.07
N GLN A 19 6.04 12.41 22.13
CA GLN A 19 6.57 11.08 22.39
C GLN A 19 8.11 11.08 22.32
N SER A 20 8.74 10.42 23.29
CA SER A 20 10.18 10.14 23.24
C SER A 20 10.41 8.89 22.38
N LEU A 21 10.80 9.09 21.11
CA LEU A 21 11.07 8.04 20.14
C LEU A 21 12.28 8.42 19.28
N THR A 22 13.18 7.46 19.09
CA THR A 22 14.23 7.55 18.07
C THR A 22 13.86 6.57 16.95
N TYR A 23 13.81 7.08 15.72
CA TYR A 23 13.59 6.27 14.53
C TYR A 23 14.79 6.40 13.59
N THR A 24 15.51 5.31 13.36
CA THR A 24 16.68 5.24 12.48
C THR A 24 16.39 4.42 11.23
N ALA A 25 17.32 4.44 10.26
CA ALA A 25 17.26 3.58 9.10
C ALA A 25 18.43 2.61 9.13
N GLU A 26 18.13 1.32 8.99
CA GLU A 26 19.13 0.25 8.98
C GLU A 26 19.02 -0.56 7.69
N CYS A 27 20.16 -0.93 7.11
CA CYS A 27 20.20 -1.69 5.87
C CYS A 27 20.59 -3.13 6.19
N ALA A 28 19.62 -4.05 6.15
CA ALA A 28 19.90 -5.47 6.19
C ALA A 28 20.49 -5.94 4.85
N PRO A 29 21.44 -6.88 4.83
CA PRO A 29 21.88 -7.53 3.60
C PRO A 29 20.78 -8.45 3.05
N VAL A 30 20.74 -8.62 1.73
CA VAL A 30 19.83 -9.59 1.09
C VAL A 30 20.13 -11.00 1.63
N GLY A 31 19.10 -11.71 2.09
CA GLY A 31 19.23 -13.01 2.77
C GLY A 31 19.62 -12.94 4.24
N GLY A 32 19.93 -11.76 4.79
CA GLY A 32 20.28 -11.56 6.20
C GLY A 32 19.25 -10.80 7.02
N PHE A 33 18.01 -10.64 6.50
CA PHE A 33 16.95 -9.92 7.20
C PHE A 33 16.63 -10.51 8.57
N ILE A 34 16.49 -11.84 8.65
CA ILE A 34 16.11 -12.53 9.90
C ILE A 34 17.12 -12.26 11.01
N GLU A 35 18.42 -12.38 10.73
CA GLU A 35 19.47 -12.14 11.72
C GLU A 35 19.55 -10.66 12.12
N ALA A 36 19.39 -9.74 11.15
CA ALA A 36 19.32 -8.31 11.44
C ALA A 36 18.11 -7.96 12.34
N ALA A 37 16.93 -8.53 12.05
CA ALA A 37 15.72 -8.32 12.84
C ALA A 37 15.88 -8.87 14.27
N LYS A 38 16.46 -10.07 14.43
CA LYS A 38 16.77 -10.65 15.75
C LYS A 38 17.70 -9.73 16.55
N ALA A 39 18.80 -9.27 15.94
CA ALA A 39 19.75 -8.36 16.58
C ALA A 39 19.06 -7.07 17.03
N PHE A 40 18.28 -6.44 16.15
CA PHE A 40 17.51 -5.23 16.45
C PHE A 40 16.58 -5.39 17.67
N PHE A 41 15.81 -6.49 17.73
CA PHE A 41 14.90 -6.74 18.85
C PHE A 41 15.61 -7.21 20.13
N ALA A 42 16.81 -7.80 20.01
CA ALA A 42 17.68 -8.15 21.14
C ALA A 42 18.31 -6.89 21.78
N ASP A 43 18.67 -5.90 20.95
CA ASP A 43 19.25 -4.62 21.37
C ASP A 43 18.21 -3.62 21.92
N GLY A 44 16.98 -4.08 22.16
CA GLY A 44 15.91 -3.29 22.79
C GLY A 44 14.97 -2.58 21.82
N GLY A 45 15.09 -2.83 20.51
CA GLY A 45 14.15 -2.37 19.49
C GLY A 45 12.70 -2.69 19.85
N LYS A 46 11.80 -1.72 19.65
CA LYS A 46 10.37 -1.85 20.00
C LYS A 46 9.47 -2.13 18.80
N GLY A 47 9.94 -1.79 17.60
CA GLY A 47 9.24 -1.99 16.35
C GLY A 47 10.01 -1.36 15.21
N CYS A 48 9.73 -1.80 13.99
CA CYS A 48 10.36 -1.26 12.78
C CYS A 48 9.41 -1.36 11.59
N ASN A 49 9.51 -0.42 10.65
CA ASN A 49 8.93 -0.65 9.33
C ASN A 49 9.89 -1.46 8.46
N VAL A 50 9.31 -2.27 7.58
CA VAL A 50 10.00 -3.11 6.61
C VAL A 50 9.59 -2.70 5.21
N THR A 51 10.59 -2.55 4.34
CA THR A 51 10.39 -2.19 2.93
C THR A 51 11.04 -3.22 2.02
N LEU A 52 10.89 -3.04 0.70
CA LEU A 52 11.47 -3.94 -0.31
C LEU A 52 12.98 -4.14 -0.07
N PRO A 53 13.49 -5.37 -0.26
CA PRO A 53 12.77 -6.58 -0.68
C PRO A 53 12.21 -7.44 0.47
N PHE A 54 12.24 -6.96 1.72
CA PHE A 54 12.14 -7.83 2.90
C PHE A 54 10.73 -8.07 3.47
N LYS A 55 9.66 -7.62 2.79
CA LYS A 55 8.30 -7.71 3.37
C LYS A 55 7.82 -9.16 3.53
N GLU A 56 8.26 -10.06 2.67
CA GLU A 56 7.98 -11.51 2.80
C GLU A 56 8.82 -12.14 3.91
N ASP A 57 10.11 -11.77 4.04
CA ASP A 57 10.95 -12.24 5.14
C ASP A 57 10.39 -11.78 6.50
N ALA A 58 9.90 -10.55 6.58
CA ALA A 58 9.22 -10.02 7.78
C ALA A 58 7.93 -10.75 8.10
N TYR A 59 7.20 -11.19 7.07
CA TYR A 59 6.00 -12.01 7.25
C TYR A 59 6.36 -13.36 7.89
N GLN A 60 7.43 -14.01 7.44
CA GLN A 60 7.90 -15.28 8.03
C GLN A 60 8.54 -15.10 9.41
N PHE A 61 9.15 -13.94 9.67
CA PHE A 61 9.78 -13.62 10.94
C PHE A 61 8.78 -13.40 12.07
N ALA A 62 7.63 -12.79 11.77
CA ALA A 62 6.64 -12.42 12.78
C ALA A 62 6.04 -13.67 13.45
N SER A 63 5.99 -13.66 14.78
CA SER A 63 5.37 -14.74 15.58
C SER A 63 3.85 -14.72 15.48
N ARG A 64 3.28 -13.52 15.31
CA ARG A 64 1.85 -13.28 15.08
C ARG A 64 1.66 -12.39 13.88
N LEU A 65 0.56 -12.57 13.16
CA LEU A 65 0.20 -11.74 12.02
C LEU A 65 -1.19 -11.17 12.23
N THR A 66 -1.38 -9.90 11.91
CA THR A 66 -2.73 -9.32 11.77
C THR A 66 -3.44 -9.92 10.56
N GLU A 67 -4.77 -9.87 10.53
CA GLU A 67 -5.56 -10.32 9.38
C GLU A 67 -5.10 -9.65 8.07
N ARG A 68 -4.86 -8.33 8.10
CA ARG A 68 -4.38 -7.59 6.93
C ARG A 68 -2.98 -8.03 6.49
N ALA A 69 -2.08 -8.40 7.40
CA ALA A 69 -0.79 -8.97 7.03
C ALA A 69 -0.91 -10.38 6.44
N GLN A 70 -1.76 -11.23 7.01
CA GLN A 70 -2.07 -12.58 6.50
C GLN A 70 -2.57 -12.52 5.05
N LEU A 71 -3.58 -11.67 4.82
CA LEU A 71 -4.16 -11.48 3.50
C LEU A 71 -3.16 -10.87 2.50
N ALA A 72 -2.35 -9.91 2.95
CA ALA A 72 -1.30 -9.32 2.13
C ALA A 72 -0.17 -10.31 1.78
N GLY A 73 0.03 -11.35 2.60
CA GLY A 73 1.19 -12.24 2.50
C GLY A 73 2.53 -11.50 2.72
N ALA A 74 2.49 -10.35 3.37
CA ALA A 74 3.61 -9.42 3.47
C ALA A 74 3.45 -8.53 4.71
N VAL A 75 4.55 -8.25 5.40
CA VAL A 75 4.61 -7.38 6.57
C VAL A 75 5.44 -6.15 6.26
N ASN A 76 4.88 -4.96 6.48
CA ASN A 76 5.60 -3.67 6.38
C ASN A 76 5.85 -3.05 7.76
N THR A 77 5.30 -3.61 8.84
CA THR A 77 5.38 -3.06 10.19
C THR A 77 5.51 -4.20 11.20
N LEU A 78 6.56 -4.19 12.01
CA LEU A 78 6.76 -5.12 13.12
C LEU A 78 6.64 -4.37 14.45
N LYS A 79 6.07 -5.02 15.47
CA LYS A 79 6.00 -4.51 16.84
C LYS A 79 6.34 -5.63 17.81
N LYS A 80 7.19 -5.33 18.81
CA LYS A 80 7.43 -6.21 19.95
C LYS A 80 6.30 -6.02 20.97
N LEU A 81 5.64 -7.12 21.32
CA LEU A 81 4.59 -7.16 22.33
C LEU A 81 5.19 -7.30 23.74
N ASP A 82 4.36 -7.08 24.76
CA ASP A 82 4.78 -7.14 26.17
C ASP A 82 5.14 -8.56 26.61
N ASP A 83 4.56 -9.59 25.97
CA ASP A 83 4.92 -11.00 26.15
C ASP A 83 6.23 -11.39 25.42
N GLY A 84 6.82 -10.46 24.68
CA GLY A 84 8.05 -10.66 23.92
C GLY A 84 7.85 -11.18 22.48
N GLU A 85 6.62 -11.55 22.10
CA GLU A 85 6.30 -11.96 20.73
C GLU A 85 6.41 -10.77 19.76
N ILE A 86 6.67 -11.07 18.49
CA ILE A 86 6.68 -10.05 17.43
C ILE A 86 5.39 -10.18 16.61
N ILE A 87 4.58 -9.13 16.63
CA ILE A 87 3.43 -9.02 15.73
C ILE A 87 3.85 -8.31 14.45
N GLY A 88 3.49 -8.91 13.31
CA GLY A 88 3.64 -8.38 11.98
C GLY A 88 2.33 -7.84 11.44
N ASP A 89 2.41 -6.67 10.83
CA ASP A 89 1.28 -5.94 10.30
C ASP A 89 1.58 -5.36 8.90
N ASN A 90 0.52 -5.07 8.15
CA ASN A 90 0.60 -4.43 6.84
C ASN A 90 -0.27 -3.17 6.81
N THR A 91 0.37 -2.01 6.90
CA THR A 91 -0.30 -0.70 6.99
C THR A 91 -0.47 -0.01 5.63
N ASP A 92 0.06 -0.58 4.54
CA ASP A 92 0.05 0.06 3.23
C ASP A 92 -1.37 0.37 2.74
N GLY A 93 -2.29 -0.61 2.82
CA GLY A 93 -3.66 -0.43 2.36
C GLY A 93 -4.49 0.51 3.23
N ALA A 94 -4.25 0.52 4.55
CA ALA A 94 -4.87 1.51 5.43
C ALA A 94 -4.38 2.93 5.11
N GLY A 95 -3.09 3.09 4.81
CA GLY A 95 -2.52 4.36 4.37
C GLY A 95 -3.11 4.87 3.05
N LEU A 96 -3.29 3.98 2.07
CA LEU A 96 -3.93 4.32 0.80
C LEU A 96 -5.38 4.80 1.00
N VAL A 97 -6.19 4.03 1.74
CA VAL A 97 -7.60 4.38 1.99
C VAL A 97 -7.71 5.70 2.74
N GLN A 98 -6.87 5.92 3.75
CA GLN A 98 -6.85 7.18 4.50
C GLN A 98 -6.58 8.36 3.56
N ASP A 99 -5.60 8.23 2.66
CA ASP A 99 -5.21 9.30 1.74
C ASP A 99 -6.34 9.65 0.74
N LEU A 100 -6.98 8.63 0.18
CA LEU A 100 -8.16 8.81 -0.67
C LEU A 100 -9.29 9.54 0.07
N LEU A 101 -9.56 9.16 1.32
CA LEU A 101 -10.58 9.81 2.15
C LEU A 101 -10.20 11.25 2.53
N GLN A 102 -8.92 11.55 2.76
CA GLN A 102 -8.46 12.93 3.01
C GLN A 102 -8.67 13.82 1.78
N HIS A 103 -8.55 13.25 0.59
CA HIS A 103 -8.91 13.90 -0.67
C HIS A 103 -10.41 13.90 -0.98
N GLN A 104 -11.25 13.45 -0.03
CA GLN A 104 -12.72 13.41 -0.17
C GLN A 104 -13.18 12.52 -1.34
N VAL A 105 -12.38 11.52 -1.71
CA VAL A 105 -12.76 10.51 -2.71
C VAL A 105 -13.82 9.60 -2.10
N VAL A 106 -14.95 9.48 -2.79
CA VAL A 106 -16.07 8.62 -2.35
C VAL A 106 -15.77 7.17 -2.74
N LEU A 107 -15.50 6.32 -1.75
CA LEU A 107 -15.19 4.90 -1.94
C LEU A 107 -16.44 4.00 -1.87
N GLU A 108 -17.42 4.38 -1.04
CA GLU A 108 -18.69 3.65 -0.93
C GLU A 108 -19.47 3.74 -2.24
N GLY A 109 -19.88 2.58 -2.75
CA GLY A 109 -20.59 2.48 -4.03
C GLY A 109 -19.74 2.74 -5.27
N ALA A 110 -18.43 2.99 -5.15
CA ALA A 110 -17.56 3.25 -6.30
C ALA A 110 -17.25 1.98 -7.10
N ARG A 111 -16.97 2.15 -8.39
CA ARG A 111 -16.32 1.13 -9.25
C ARG A 111 -14.83 1.39 -9.27
N ILE A 112 -14.07 0.46 -8.69
CA ILE A 112 -12.62 0.59 -8.53
C ILE A 112 -11.91 -0.33 -9.53
N LEU A 113 -10.90 0.19 -10.22
CA LEU A 113 -9.96 -0.58 -11.02
C LEU A 113 -8.58 -0.56 -10.36
N ILE A 114 -7.98 -1.74 -10.14
CA ILE A 114 -6.58 -1.89 -9.75
C ILE A 114 -5.79 -2.43 -10.93
N ILE A 115 -4.76 -1.68 -11.34
CA ILE A 115 -3.81 -2.07 -12.36
C ILE A 115 -2.55 -2.61 -11.66
N GLY A 116 -2.32 -3.91 -11.82
CA GLY A 116 -1.24 -4.67 -11.18
C GLY A 116 -1.77 -5.69 -10.16
N ALA A 117 -1.09 -6.82 -10.06
CA ALA A 117 -1.37 -7.90 -9.10
C ALA A 117 -0.11 -8.28 -8.29
N GLY A 118 0.64 -7.26 -7.85
CA GLY A 118 1.82 -7.44 -6.99
C GLY A 118 1.48 -7.32 -5.50
N GLY A 119 2.50 -7.36 -4.64
CA GLY A 119 2.32 -7.25 -3.18
C GLY A 119 1.63 -5.96 -2.73
N ALA A 120 1.85 -4.84 -3.43
CA ALA A 120 1.15 -3.58 -3.16
C ALA A 120 -0.35 -3.69 -3.44
N ALA A 121 -0.74 -4.21 -4.62
CA ALA A 121 -2.14 -4.49 -4.94
C ALA A 121 -2.79 -5.41 -3.89
N ARG A 122 -2.13 -6.53 -3.58
CA ARG A 122 -2.60 -7.51 -2.60
C ARG A 122 -2.87 -6.88 -1.22
N GLY A 123 -2.00 -5.98 -0.77
CA GLY A 123 -2.13 -5.30 0.52
C GLY A 123 -3.25 -4.26 0.60
N VAL A 124 -3.76 -3.75 -0.53
CA VAL A 124 -4.80 -2.71 -0.53
C VAL A 124 -6.21 -3.21 -0.82
N ILE A 125 -6.38 -4.41 -1.40
CA ILE A 125 -7.70 -4.92 -1.82
C ILE A 125 -8.67 -5.00 -0.64
N LYS A 126 -8.30 -5.67 0.45
CA LYS A 126 -9.19 -5.81 1.61
C LYS A 126 -9.58 -4.46 2.23
N PRO A 127 -8.63 -3.53 2.53
CA PRO A 127 -8.99 -2.19 3.00
C PRO A 127 -9.93 -1.41 2.06
N LEU A 128 -9.78 -1.55 0.74
CA LEU A 128 -10.69 -0.95 -0.23
C LEU A 128 -12.09 -1.60 -0.19
N LEU A 129 -12.17 -2.93 -0.09
CA LEU A 129 -13.44 -3.64 0.03
C LEU A 129 -14.19 -3.30 1.31
N ASP A 130 -13.48 -3.02 2.41
CA ASP A 130 -14.08 -2.57 3.66
C ASP A 130 -14.81 -1.22 3.54
N GLN A 131 -14.49 -0.44 2.50
CA GLN A 131 -15.20 0.80 2.16
C GLN A 131 -16.47 0.58 1.33
N LYS A 132 -16.83 -0.69 1.06
CA LYS A 132 -18.05 -1.10 0.35
C LYS A 132 -18.20 -0.50 -1.06
N PRO A 133 -17.21 -0.68 -1.95
CA PRO A 133 -17.37 -0.34 -3.36
C PRO A 133 -18.44 -1.22 -4.01
N THR A 134 -19.05 -0.73 -5.09
CA THR A 134 -19.97 -1.53 -5.92
C THR A 134 -19.23 -2.69 -6.59
N SER A 135 -17.99 -2.46 -7.01
CA SER A 135 -17.14 -3.47 -7.64
C SER A 135 -15.67 -3.10 -7.54
N LEU A 136 -14.80 -4.10 -7.42
CA LEU A 136 -13.36 -3.98 -7.54
C LEU A 136 -12.85 -4.91 -8.66
N THR A 137 -12.37 -4.31 -9.75
CA THR A 137 -11.78 -5.03 -10.87
C THR A 137 -10.25 -5.02 -10.74
N ILE A 138 -9.62 -6.18 -10.88
CA ILE A 138 -8.16 -6.32 -10.92
C ILE A 138 -7.74 -6.69 -12.33
N THR A 139 -6.72 -6.03 -12.84
CA THR A 139 -6.08 -6.44 -14.09
C THR A 139 -4.56 -6.44 -13.95
N ASN A 140 -3.88 -7.32 -14.67
CA ASN A 140 -2.44 -7.46 -14.60
C ASN A 140 -1.88 -8.01 -15.91
N ARG A 141 -0.62 -7.69 -16.22
CA ARG A 141 0.08 -8.20 -17.42
C ARG A 141 0.07 -9.73 -17.49
N THR A 142 0.25 -10.39 -16.34
CA THR A 142 0.05 -11.83 -16.21
C THR A 142 -1.33 -12.04 -15.60
N PHE A 143 -2.31 -12.40 -16.43
CA PHE A 143 -3.72 -12.46 -16.05
C PHE A 143 -3.99 -13.40 -14.87
N SER A 144 -3.34 -14.57 -14.83
CA SER A 144 -3.51 -15.55 -13.74
C SER A 144 -3.25 -14.97 -12.34
N LYS A 145 -2.33 -14.00 -12.21
CA LYS A 145 -2.09 -13.32 -10.93
C LYS A 145 -3.27 -12.46 -10.49
N ALA A 146 -3.99 -11.85 -11.43
CA ALA A 146 -5.21 -11.12 -11.12
C ALA A 146 -6.33 -12.07 -10.71
N GLU A 147 -6.45 -13.22 -11.38
CA GLU A 147 -7.42 -14.28 -11.03
C GLU A 147 -7.19 -14.81 -9.60
N GLU A 148 -5.95 -15.14 -9.27
CA GLU A 148 -5.56 -15.61 -7.92
C GLU A 148 -5.97 -14.60 -6.83
N LEU A 149 -5.74 -13.29 -7.06
CA LEU A 149 -6.15 -12.26 -6.11
C LEU A 149 -7.68 -12.12 -6.07
N ALA A 150 -8.37 -12.16 -7.21
CA ALA A 150 -9.83 -12.05 -7.22
C ALA A 150 -10.49 -13.22 -6.48
N GLU A 151 -10.00 -14.45 -6.67
CA GLU A 151 -10.47 -15.63 -5.93
C GLU A 151 -10.21 -15.48 -4.43
N LEU A 152 -8.98 -15.13 -4.04
CA LEU A 152 -8.59 -14.94 -2.64
C LEU A 152 -9.47 -13.92 -1.91
N PHE A 153 -9.86 -12.83 -2.59
CA PHE A 153 -10.63 -11.74 -1.98
C PHE A 153 -12.14 -11.80 -2.22
N SER A 154 -12.63 -12.78 -2.99
CA SER A 154 -14.06 -12.94 -3.33
C SER A 154 -14.97 -13.07 -2.09
N VAL A 155 -14.47 -13.64 -1.00
CA VAL A 155 -15.21 -13.79 0.26
C VAL A 155 -15.41 -12.46 1.01
N TYR A 156 -14.67 -11.41 0.65
CA TYR A 156 -14.72 -10.11 1.31
C TYR A 156 -15.52 -9.06 0.53
N GLY A 157 -15.89 -9.33 -0.72
CA GLY A 157 -16.69 -8.41 -1.53
C GLY A 157 -16.65 -8.68 -3.03
N PRO A 158 -17.24 -7.78 -3.83
CA PRO A 158 -17.40 -7.95 -5.28
C PRO A 158 -16.10 -7.71 -6.03
N VAL A 159 -15.20 -8.70 -6.01
CA VAL A 159 -13.91 -8.67 -6.72
C VAL A 159 -13.97 -9.49 -8.00
N THR A 160 -13.48 -8.94 -9.10
CA THR A 160 -13.34 -9.67 -10.37
C THR A 160 -11.97 -9.43 -11.00
N ALA A 161 -11.49 -10.41 -11.75
CA ALA A 161 -10.30 -10.27 -12.59
C ALA A 161 -10.71 -10.08 -14.06
N LYS A 162 -10.04 -9.18 -14.77
CA LYS A 162 -10.20 -9.00 -16.22
C LYS A 162 -8.86 -8.93 -16.94
N GLU A 163 -8.78 -9.54 -18.12
CA GLU A 163 -7.61 -9.38 -18.99
C GLU A 163 -7.44 -7.91 -19.38
N MET A 164 -6.20 -7.42 -19.40
CA MET A 164 -5.92 -5.99 -19.56
C MET A 164 -6.40 -5.42 -20.90
N ASN A 165 -6.38 -6.24 -21.95
CA ASN A 165 -6.80 -5.89 -23.31
C ASN A 165 -8.33 -5.76 -23.48
N ILE A 166 -9.14 -6.33 -22.58
CA ILE A 166 -10.61 -6.28 -22.66
C ILE A 166 -11.22 -5.27 -21.68
N VAL A 167 -10.43 -4.70 -20.76
CA VAL A 167 -10.89 -3.64 -19.87
C VAL A 167 -11.09 -2.37 -20.70
N ALA A 168 -12.35 -2.04 -20.96
CA ALA A 168 -12.73 -0.90 -21.80
C ALA A 168 -13.87 -0.06 -21.22
N GLU A 169 -14.43 -0.46 -20.06
CA GLU A 169 -15.40 0.33 -19.32
C GLU A 169 -14.77 1.42 -18.45
N GLU A 170 -15.56 2.44 -18.13
CA GLU A 170 -15.18 3.52 -17.22
C GLU A 170 -15.23 3.10 -15.75
N PHE A 171 -14.33 3.67 -14.94
CA PHE A 171 -14.28 3.49 -13.49
C PHE A 171 -14.30 4.84 -12.76
N ASP A 172 -14.74 4.80 -11.51
CA ASP A 172 -14.80 5.99 -10.67
C ASP A 172 -13.44 6.23 -10.00
N ILE A 173 -12.70 5.15 -9.71
CA ILE A 173 -11.36 5.19 -9.10
C ILE A 173 -10.44 4.21 -9.83
N ILE A 174 -9.29 4.69 -10.30
CA ILE A 174 -8.30 3.88 -11.01
C ILE A 174 -6.97 3.96 -10.26
N ILE A 175 -6.52 2.82 -9.74
CA ILE A 175 -5.32 2.70 -8.91
C ILE A 175 -4.22 1.96 -9.68
N ASN A 176 -3.14 2.65 -10.00
CA ASN A 176 -1.93 2.03 -10.53
C ASN A 176 -1.04 1.55 -9.38
N SER A 177 -0.87 0.24 -9.27
CA SER A 177 0.03 -0.42 -8.32
C SER A 177 1.30 -0.98 -8.99
N THR A 178 1.48 -0.71 -10.29
CA THR A 178 2.64 -1.21 -11.04
C THR A 178 3.87 -0.34 -10.82
N SER A 179 5.04 -0.90 -11.08
CA SER A 179 6.30 -0.14 -11.12
C SER A 179 6.56 0.57 -12.45
N ALA A 180 5.62 0.55 -13.41
CA ALA A 180 5.81 1.12 -14.75
C ALA A 180 6.06 2.65 -14.70
N SER A 181 5.42 3.35 -13.75
CA SER A 181 5.65 4.79 -13.58
C SER A 181 7.10 5.14 -13.22
N LEU A 182 7.88 4.21 -12.64
CA LEU A 182 9.30 4.43 -12.35
C LEU A 182 10.18 4.35 -13.60
N SER A 183 9.78 3.56 -14.60
CA SER A 183 10.42 3.51 -15.92
C SER A 183 9.88 4.57 -16.88
N GLY A 184 8.90 5.38 -16.44
CA GLY A 184 8.20 6.33 -17.31
C GLY A 184 7.28 5.66 -18.32
N GLU A 185 6.95 4.39 -18.11
CA GLU A 185 6.08 3.59 -18.97
C GLU A 185 4.63 3.66 -18.49
N LEU A 186 3.69 3.47 -19.42
CA LEU A 186 2.26 3.36 -19.13
C LEU A 186 1.81 1.91 -19.18
N PRO A 187 0.82 1.51 -18.37
CA PRO A 187 0.18 0.22 -18.52
C PRO A 187 -0.48 0.11 -19.89
N ALA A 188 -0.40 -1.07 -20.51
CA ALA A 188 -0.99 -1.35 -21.82
C ALA A 188 -2.52 -1.58 -21.73
N ILE A 189 -3.23 -0.61 -21.16
CA ILE A 189 -4.67 -0.62 -20.92
C ILE A 189 -5.34 0.54 -21.67
N SER A 190 -6.60 0.37 -22.07
CA SER A 190 -7.37 1.43 -22.72
C SER A 190 -7.47 2.67 -21.83
N SER A 191 -7.37 3.87 -22.41
CA SER A 191 -7.65 5.12 -21.69
C SER A 191 -9.14 5.34 -21.44
N SER A 192 -10.03 4.52 -22.04
CA SER A 192 -11.47 4.55 -21.76
C SER A 192 -11.84 4.18 -20.32
N VAL A 193 -10.87 3.76 -19.50
CA VAL A 193 -11.05 3.53 -18.07
C VAL A 193 -11.31 4.82 -17.28
N PHE A 194 -10.88 5.98 -17.80
CA PHE A 194 -11.07 7.26 -17.14
C PHE A 194 -12.41 7.90 -17.51
N ALA A 195 -13.30 8.02 -16.53
CA ALA A 195 -14.49 8.86 -16.64
C ALA A 195 -14.16 10.34 -16.38
N ALA A 196 -15.02 11.25 -16.84
CA ALA A 196 -14.88 12.70 -16.61
C ALA A 196 -14.79 13.11 -15.12
N ASN A 197 -15.34 12.30 -14.21
CA ASN A 197 -15.30 12.52 -12.76
C ASN A 197 -14.44 11.48 -12.03
N SER A 198 -13.61 10.73 -12.77
CA SER A 198 -12.79 9.67 -12.18
C SER A 198 -11.61 10.25 -11.40
N THR A 199 -11.16 9.49 -10.41
CA THR A 199 -9.93 9.74 -9.66
C THR A 199 -8.87 8.73 -10.06
N SER A 200 -7.71 9.20 -10.51
CA SER A 200 -6.52 8.35 -10.66
C SER A 200 -5.65 8.40 -9.41
N TYR A 201 -5.09 7.26 -9.04
CA TYR A 201 -4.14 7.14 -7.94
C TYR A 201 -2.94 6.32 -8.40
N ASP A 202 -1.75 6.90 -8.38
CA ASP A 202 -0.51 6.16 -8.62
C ASP A 202 0.14 5.85 -7.27
N MET A 203 0.34 4.56 -6.95
CA MET A 203 1.03 4.20 -5.70
C MET A 203 2.51 4.61 -5.70
N MET A 204 3.06 4.94 -6.88
CA MET A 204 4.37 5.56 -6.99
C MET A 204 4.28 7.06 -6.69
N TYR A 205 5.35 7.62 -6.14
CA TYR A 205 5.46 9.07 -5.89
C TYR A 205 6.77 9.60 -6.49
N GLY A 206 6.77 10.88 -6.88
CA GLY A 206 7.87 11.46 -7.64
C GLY A 206 8.01 12.97 -7.46
N LYS A 207 8.91 13.58 -8.24
CA LYS A 207 8.98 15.04 -8.35
C LYS A 207 7.94 15.47 -9.39
N GLY A 208 6.79 15.97 -8.93
CA GLY A 208 5.66 16.35 -9.78
C GLY A 208 4.76 15.16 -10.14
N ASP A 209 3.87 15.36 -11.11
CA ASP A 209 2.93 14.33 -11.56
C ASP A 209 3.68 13.13 -12.17
N THR A 210 3.29 11.91 -11.79
CA THR A 210 3.79 10.68 -12.41
C THR A 210 3.29 10.55 -13.85
N THR A 211 3.97 9.76 -14.69
CA THR A 211 3.54 9.51 -16.07
C THR A 211 2.09 8.98 -16.15
N PHE A 212 1.72 8.09 -15.22
CA PHE A 212 0.34 7.58 -15.12
C PHE A 212 -0.67 8.68 -14.81
N ASN A 213 -0.38 9.55 -13.83
CA ASN A 213 -1.28 10.64 -13.46
C ASN A 213 -1.38 11.72 -14.55
N GLN A 214 -0.27 12.01 -15.27
CA GLN A 214 -0.32 12.88 -16.44
C GLN A 214 -1.21 12.30 -17.54
N TRP A 215 -1.05 11.02 -17.81
CA TRP A 215 -1.88 10.29 -18.78
C TRP A 215 -3.36 10.29 -18.38
N ALA A 216 -3.67 10.07 -17.10
CA ALA A 216 -5.04 10.13 -16.59
C ALA A 216 -5.68 11.51 -16.79
N LYS A 217 -4.98 12.59 -16.42
CA LYS A 217 -5.45 13.97 -16.62
C LYS A 217 -5.71 14.29 -18.09
N GLN A 218 -4.85 13.81 -18.99
CA GLN A 218 -5.02 14.00 -20.44
C GLN A 218 -6.26 13.29 -21.01
N HIS A 219 -6.73 12.25 -20.33
CA HIS A 219 -7.88 11.44 -20.73
C HIS A 219 -9.12 11.68 -19.85
N GLY A 220 -9.16 12.80 -19.13
CA GLY A 220 -10.39 13.28 -18.48
C GLY A 220 -10.56 12.92 -17.02
N ALA A 221 -9.55 12.33 -16.35
CA ALA A 221 -9.61 12.18 -14.89
C ALA A 221 -9.70 13.56 -14.22
N ALA A 222 -10.73 13.77 -13.39
CA ALA A 222 -10.94 15.02 -12.66
C ALA A 222 -9.84 15.25 -11.61
N HIS A 223 -9.39 14.15 -11.00
CA HIS A 223 -8.41 14.16 -9.92
C HIS A 223 -7.32 13.12 -10.17
N ALA A 224 -6.10 13.46 -9.76
CA ALA A 224 -4.96 12.56 -9.86
C ALA A 224 -4.04 12.75 -8.65
N TYR A 225 -3.80 11.67 -7.92
CA TYR A 225 -3.02 11.66 -6.69
C TYR A 225 -1.86 10.67 -6.79
N ASP A 226 -0.75 10.96 -6.13
CA ASP A 226 0.43 10.09 -6.09
C ASP A 226 0.57 9.40 -4.72
N GLY A 227 1.51 8.47 -4.60
CA GLY A 227 1.67 7.65 -3.41
C GLY A 227 2.29 8.37 -2.20
N LEU A 228 2.52 9.69 -2.26
CA LEU A 228 3.14 10.40 -1.15
C LEU A 228 2.23 10.42 0.08
N GLY A 229 0.93 10.60 -0.12
CA GLY A 229 -0.04 10.58 0.96
C GLY A 229 -0.21 9.19 1.55
N MET A 230 -0.25 8.13 0.72
CA MET A 230 -0.17 6.74 1.17
C MET A 230 1.09 6.48 2.03
N LEU A 231 2.26 7.01 1.66
CA LEU A 231 3.50 6.88 2.45
C LEU A 231 3.37 7.51 3.84
N VAL A 232 2.68 8.65 3.95
CA VAL A 232 2.43 9.31 5.24
C VAL A 232 1.37 8.54 6.04
N GLY A 233 0.27 8.14 5.40
CA GLY A 233 -0.82 7.39 6.03
C GLY A 233 -0.37 6.05 6.60
N GLN A 234 0.42 5.27 5.85
CA GLN A 234 0.93 3.98 6.35
C GLN A 234 1.87 4.16 7.56
N ALA A 235 2.59 5.28 7.62
CA ALA A 235 3.46 5.62 8.75
C ALA A 235 2.66 6.09 9.96
N ALA A 236 1.54 6.78 9.75
CA ALA A 236 0.63 7.16 10.82
C ALA A 236 -0.01 5.90 11.45
N GLU A 237 -0.37 4.92 10.62
CA GLU A 237 -0.88 3.62 11.06
C GLU A 237 0.16 2.80 11.83
N SER A 238 1.43 2.76 11.40
CA SER A 238 2.49 2.10 12.16
C SER A 238 2.77 2.83 13.49
N PHE A 239 2.72 4.16 13.49
CA PHE A 239 2.85 4.96 14.71
C PHE A 239 1.70 4.69 15.69
N MET A 240 0.46 4.59 15.21
CA MET A 240 -0.70 4.19 16.01
C MET A 240 -0.51 2.80 16.61
N LEU A 241 -0.02 1.83 15.82
CA LEU A 241 0.27 0.48 16.32
C LEU A 241 1.30 0.50 17.47
N TRP A 242 2.35 1.30 17.36
CA TRP A 242 3.42 1.36 18.36
C TRP A 242 3.08 2.21 19.59
N ARG A 243 2.37 3.32 19.41
CA ARG A 243 2.19 4.37 20.44
C ARG A 243 0.75 4.52 20.92
N GLY A 244 -0.22 3.93 20.24
CA GLY A 244 -1.65 4.09 20.56
C GLY A 244 -2.17 5.50 20.27
N LEU A 245 -1.45 6.30 19.47
CA LEU A 245 -1.81 7.66 19.11
C LEU A 245 -1.81 7.81 17.60
N ARG A 246 -2.80 8.53 17.05
CA ARG A 246 -2.84 8.92 15.64
C ARG A 246 -2.31 10.36 15.53
N PRO A 247 -1.16 10.59 14.85
CA PRO A 247 -0.57 11.91 14.70
C PRO A 247 -1.34 12.81 13.72
#